data_AF-A0A950QFE0-F1
#
_entry.id   AF-A0A950QFE0-F1
#
_cell.length_a   1.000
_cell.length_b   1.000
_cell.length_c   1.000
_cell.angle_alpha   90.00
_cell.angle_beta   90.00
_cell.angle_gamma   90.00
#
_symmetry.space_group_name_H-M   'P 1'
#
loop_
_entity.id
_entity.type
_entity.pdbx_description
1 polymer ?
#
loop_
_entity_poly.entity_id
_entity_poly.type
_entity_poly.pdbx_seq_one_letter_code
_entity_poly.pdbx_strand_id
1 'polypeptide(L)'
;MLDPTYLDRSAFEAARKGLPFEARLEGLWCCGDLAGLGRPCVAIVGTRAATGYGRAVAARLAADLGRAGCCVVSGLALGIDAAAHEGALEAGAPTIGILGGGHRCFFPQRNRPLAQRIVVSGGAVLSPYAPDRRSAPHQFLERNGIIAALADAVVVVEAPARSGALNTAGWAAGRIPVLAVPGDVDRKHVAGCLALIRDGATLARGADDVLEALGRLPLSSSIPAEPPPDGVAAVVLATLDAGARTLDEIVAAATLEASSVLAALSLLELEGRIESRGGVQYARVAAASRGEDARE
;
A
#
# COMPACT_ATOMS: atom_id res chain seq x y z
N MET A 1 29.43 3.85 6.45
CA MET A 1 29.84 2.43 6.59
C MET A 1 28.68 1.67 7.21
N LEU A 2 28.40 0.41 6.81
CA LEU A 2 27.36 -0.39 7.48
C LEU A 2 27.96 -1.02 8.74
N ASP A 3 27.98 -0.26 9.83
CA ASP A 3 28.47 -0.74 11.12
C ASP A 3 27.26 -0.96 12.05
N PRO A 4 26.88 -2.23 12.30
CA PRO A 4 25.66 -2.54 13.01
C PRO A 4 25.87 -2.64 14.52
N THR A 5 24.81 -2.36 15.28
CA THR A 5 24.70 -2.70 16.71
C THR A 5 23.67 -3.81 16.88
N TYR A 6 23.82 -4.63 17.92
CA TYR A 6 22.81 -5.62 18.26
C TYR A 6 21.68 -4.95 19.04
N LEU A 7 20.45 -5.13 18.57
CA LEU A 7 19.24 -4.67 19.24
C LEU A 7 18.43 -5.89 19.65
N ASP A 8 18.02 -5.93 20.91
CA ASP A 8 17.15 -6.97 21.41
C ASP A 8 15.70 -6.81 20.89
N ARG A 9 14.88 -7.82 21.16
CA ARG A 9 13.46 -7.85 20.81
C ARG A 9 12.69 -6.61 21.29
N SER A 10 13.00 -6.08 22.48
CA SER A 10 12.25 -4.97 23.08
C SER A 10 12.39 -3.69 22.25
N ALA A 11 13.53 -3.49 21.60
CA ALA A 11 13.74 -2.37 20.69
C ALA A 11 12.80 -2.44 19.46
N PHE A 12 12.58 -3.64 18.92
CA PHE A 12 11.66 -3.85 17.79
C PHE A 12 10.19 -3.69 18.20
N GLU A 13 9.81 -4.22 19.37
CA GLU A 13 8.47 -4.05 19.92
C GLU A 13 8.15 -2.58 20.20
N ALA A 14 9.10 -1.83 20.78
CA ALA A 14 8.96 -0.40 21.00
C ALA A 14 8.83 0.37 19.67
N ALA A 15 9.64 0.01 18.66
CA ALA A 15 9.60 0.65 17.34
C ALA A 15 8.27 0.43 16.61
N ARG A 16 7.59 -0.71 16.83
CA ARG A 16 6.28 -1.03 16.22
C ARG A 16 5.11 -0.23 16.78
N LYS A 17 5.28 0.52 17.88
CA LYS A 17 4.25 1.40 18.46
C LYS A 17 2.89 0.71 18.69
N GLY A 18 2.92 -0.53 19.14
CA GLY A 18 1.71 -1.33 19.40
C GLY A 18 1.20 -2.14 18.20
N LEU A 19 1.81 -2.03 17.02
CA LEU A 19 1.58 -2.97 15.92
C LEU A 19 2.17 -4.35 16.27
N PRO A 20 1.54 -5.46 15.85
CA PRO A 20 1.98 -6.81 16.22
C PRO A 20 3.39 -7.11 15.70
N PHE A 21 4.23 -7.75 16.52
CA PHE A 21 5.55 -8.25 16.11
C PHE A 21 5.66 -9.72 16.49
N GLU A 22 5.46 -10.59 15.50
CA GLU A 22 5.29 -12.02 15.72
C GLU A 22 6.59 -12.82 15.52
N ALA A 23 7.72 -12.15 15.26
CA ALA A 23 8.98 -12.83 15.12
C ALA A 23 9.39 -13.46 16.46
N ARG A 24 9.62 -14.78 16.48
CA ARG A 24 10.23 -15.48 17.61
C ARG A 24 11.76 -15.29 17.58
N LEU A 25 12.20 -14.04 17.67
CA LEU A 25 13.61 -13.68 17.66
C LEU A 25 13.98 -13.01 18.99
N GLU A 26 15.19 -13.27 19.47
CA GLU A 26 15.76 -12.61 20.65
C GLU A 26 16.22 -11.18 20.34
N GLY A 27 16.57 -10.91 19.08
CA GLY A 27 17.06 -9.63 18.59
C GLY A 27 17.66 -9.73 17.20
N LEU A 28 18.08 -8.60 16.63
CA LEU A 28 18.70 -8.49 15.31
C LEU A 28 19.86 -7.48 15.34
N TRP A 29 20.84 -7.70 14.47
CA TRP A 29 21.86 -6.69 14.17
C TRP A 29 21.26 -5.62 13.27
N CYS A 30 21.34 -4.36 13.69
CA CYS A 30 20.73 -3.22 13.04
C CYS A 30 21.79 -2.18 12.64
N CYS A 31 21.69 -1.68 11.42
CA CYS A 31 22.38 -0.46 11.00
C CYS A 31 21.33 0.49 10.42
N GLY A 32 21.16 1.68 11.02
CA GLY A 32 20.15 2.67 10.62
C GLY A 32 19.03 2.85 11.64
N ASP A 33 17.88 3.35 11.19
CA ASP A 33 16.77 3.79 12.03
C ASP A 33 15.54 2.86 11.91
N LEU A 34 15.00 2.45 13.06
CA LEU A 34 13.81 1.61 13.17
C LEU A 34 12.50 2.41 13.18
N ALA A 35 12.52 3.74 13.15
CA ALA A 35 11.32 4.58 13.21
C ALA A 35 10.27 4.22 12.13
N GLY A 36 10.71 3.68 10.99
CA GLY A 36 9.84 3.16 9.93
C GLY A 36 8.91 2.03 10.39
N LEU A 37 9.31 1.22 11.38
CA LEU A 37 8.49 0.13 11.92
C LEU A 37 7.23 0.61 12.65
N GLY A 38 7.17 1.88 13.05
CA GLY A 38 5.97 2.48 13.65
C GLY A 38 4.85 2.74 12.64
N ARG A 39 5.02 2.32 11.39
CA ARG A 39 4.06 2.39 10.29
C ARG A 39 3.65 0.98 9.86
N PRO A 40 2.52 0.81 9.16
CA PRO A 40 2.24 -0.44 8.46
C PRO A 40 3.41 -0.82 7.55
N CYS A 41 3.92 -2.03 7.73
CA CYS A 41 5.08 -2.54 7.01
C CYS A 41 4.62 -3.47 5.89
N VAL A 42 4.95 -3.16 4.64
CA VAL A 42 4.61 -4.02 3.50
C VAL A 42 5.86 -4.68 2.97
N ALA A 43 5.89 -6.01 2.98
CA ALA A 43 6.95 -6.76 2.36
C ALA A 43 6.72 -6.86 0.86
N ILE A 44 7.65 -6.36 0.05
CA ILE A 44 7.59 -6.48 -1.42
C ILE A 44 8.73 -7.39 -1.86
N VAL A 45 8.39 -8.56 -2.40
CA VAL A 45 9.36 -9.63 -2.71
C VAL A 45 9.14 -10.22 -4.09
N GLY A 46 10.19 -10.81 -4.65
CA GLY A 46 10.07 -11.52 -5.92
C GLY A 46 11.39 -12.10 -6.42
N THR A 47 11.42 -12.42 -7.71
CA THR A 47 12.55 -13.05 -8.37
C THR A 47 13.76 -12.12 -8.45
N ARG A 48 14.95 -12.73 -8.34
CA ARG A 48 16.23 -12.03 -8.57
C ARG A 48 16.45 -11.67 -10.03
N ALA A 49 15.84 -12.45 -10.93
CA ALA A 49 15.90 -12.28 -12.38
C ALA A 49 14.62 -11.61 -12.90
N ALA A 50 14.22 -10.50 -12.27
CA ALA A 50 12.98 -9.79 -12.59
C ALA A 50 13.02 -9.16 -13.99
N THR A 51 11.87 -9.23 -14.68
CA THR A 51 11.64 -8.51 -15.93
C THR A 51 11.67 -6.99 -15.74
N GLY A 52 11.78 -6.24 -16.84
CA GLY A 52 11.66 -4.77 -16.80
C GLY A 52 10.29 -4.34 -16.25
N TYR A 53 9.23 -5.05 -16.64
CA TYR A 53 7.88 -4.82 -16.12
C TYR A 53 7.80 -5.07 -14.61
N GLY A 54 8.26 -6.23 -14.14
CA GLY A 54 8.23 -6.58 -12.71
C GLY A 54 8.99 -5.57 -11.84
N ARG A 55 10.15 -5.07 -12.30
CA ARG A 55 10.90 -4.00 -11.63
C ARG A 55 10.08 -2.71 -11.55
N ALA A 56 9.48 -2.29 -12.66
CA ALA A 56 8.65 -1.08 -12.70
C ALA A 56 7.42 -1.18 -11.79
N VAL A 57 6.78 -2.36 -11.73
CA VAL A 57 5.66 -2.63 -10.82
C VAL A 57 6.12 -2.57 -9.36
N ALA A 58 7.23 -3.23 -9.02
CA ALA A 58 7.75 -3.23 -7.65
C ALA A 58 8.12 -1.81 -7.17
N ALA A 59 8.80 -1.04 -8.01
CA ALA A 59 9.16 0.34 -7.71
C ALA A 59 7.91 1.22 -7.54
N ARG A 60 6.93 1.12 -8.45
CA ARG A 60 5.67 1.88 -8.35
C ARG A 60 4.89 1.52 -7.09
N LEU A 61 4.68 0.22 -6.82
CA LEU A 61 4.00 -0.25 -5.61
C LEU A 61 4.67 0.29 -4.35
N ALA A 62 6.00 0.20 -4.27
CA ALA A 62 6.76 0.69 -3.13
C ALA A 62 6.63 2.21 -2.95
N ALA A 63 6.70 2.97 -4.05
CA ALA A 63 6.54 4.41 -4.03
C ALA A 63 5.12 4.82 -3.56
N ASP A 64 4.09 4.21 -4.13
CA ASP A 64 2.69 4.51 -3.82
C ASP A 64 2.35 4.14 -2.37
N LEU A 65 2.76 2.96 -1.90
CA LEU A 65 2.61 2.54 -0.50
C LEU A 65 3.39 3.46 0.46
N GLY A 66 4.59 3.89 0.05
CA GLY A 66 5.38 4.85 0.79
C GLY A 66 4.65 6.20 0.98
N ARG A 67 4.04 6.73 -0.08
CA ARG A 67 3.19 7.93 -0.02
C ARG A 67 1.94 7.72 0.82
N ALA A 68 1.40 6.50 0.85
CA ALA A 68 0.30 6.11 1.74
C ALA A 68 0.71 5.99 3.22
N GLY A 69 1.96 6.28 3.56
CA GLY A 69 2.46 6.21 4.94
C GLY A 69 2.88 4.81 5.39
N CYS A 70 3.12 3.88 4.46
CA CYS A 70 3.68 2.57 4.78
C CYS A 70 5.22 2.59 4.83
N CYS A 71 5.80 1.59 5.47
CA CYS A 71 7.22 1.26 5.37
C CYS A 71 7.42 0.05 4.47
N VAL A 72 8.38 0.09 3.56
CA VAL A 72 8.66 -1.05 2.65
C VAL A 72 9.73 -1.94 3.25
N VAL A 73 9.46 -3.23 3.40
CA VAL A 73 10.41 -4.24 3.88
C VAL A 73 10.79 -5.17 2.73
N SER A 74 12.08 -5.46 2.55
CA SER A 74 12.51 -6.44 1.55
C SER A 74 13.89 -7.01 1.87
N GLY A 75 14.40 -7.90 1.03
CA GLY A 75 15.59 -8.69 1.30
C GLY A 75 16.92 -8.16 0.74
N LEU A 76 16.93 -6.95 0.16
CA LEU A 76 18.10 -6.41 -0.55
C LEU A 76 18.66 -7.34 -1.65
N ALA A 77 17.88 -8.31 -2.14
CA ALA A 77 18.29 -9.14 -3.26
C ALA A 77 18.28 -8.34 -4.58
N LEU A 78 18.87 -8.91 -5.64
CA LEU A 78 18.69 -8.36 -6.98
C LEU A 78 17.22 -8.44 -7.41
N GLY A 79 16.84 -7.72 -8.47
CA GLY A 79 15.52 -7.84 -9.07
C GLY A 79 14.47 -7.05 -8.29
N ILE A 80 13.38 -7.73 -7.90
CA ILE A 80 12.21 -7.12 -7.26
C ILE A 80 12.59 -6.41 -5.95
N ASP A 81 13.35 -7.06 -5.07
CA ASP A 81 13.74 -6.49 -3.77
C ASP A 81 14.46 -5.14 -3.93
N ALA A 82 15.43 -5.06 -4.85
CA ALA A 82 16.15 -3.82 -5.13
C ALA A 82 15.22 -2.73 -5.68
N ALA A 83 14.35 -3.07 -6.64
CA ALA A 83 13.41 -2.12 -7.23
C ALA A 83 12.40 -1.58 -6.21
N ALA A 84 11.94 -2.42 -5.29
CA ALA A 84 11.06 -2.00 -4.20
C ALA A 84 11.74 -1.00 -3.26
N HIS A 85 12.99 -1.26 -2.85
CA HIS A 85 13.75 -0.30 -2.04
C HIS A 85 14.00 1.02 -2.79
N GLU A 86 14.33 0.95 -4.08
CA GLU A 86 14.54 2.14 -4.91
C GLU A 86 13.27 2.98 -5.01
N GLY A 87 12.11 2.38 -5.30
CA GLY A 87 10.83 3.09 -5.36
C GLY A 87 10.41 3.72 -4.01
N ALA A 88 10.66 3.03 -2.90
CA ALA A 88 10.41 3.60 -1.56
C ALA A 88 11.28 4.82 -1.29
N LEU A 89 12.58 4.75 -1.63
CA LEU A 89 13.51 5.87 -1.47
C LEU A 89 13.16 7.06 -2.36
N GLU A 90 12.73 6.82 -3.60
CA GLU A 90 12.28 7.87 -4.52
C GLU A 90 11.04 8.61 -4.00
N ALA A 91 10.16 7.91 -3.28
CA ALA A 91 9.01 8.52 -2.61
C ALA A 91 9.34 9.18 -1.26
N GLY A 92 10.60 9.15 -0.81
CA GLY A 92 11.01 9.64 0.50
C GLY A 92 10.44 8.83 1.67
N ALA A 93 10.04 7.58 1.42
CA ALA A 93 9.47 6.70 2.43
C ALA A 93 10.54 5.83 3.09
N PRO A 94 10.38 5.50 4.39
CA PRO A 94 11.32 4.61 5.08
C PRO A 94 11.24 3.20 4.49
N THR A 95 12.40 2.57 4.34
CA THR A 95 12.49 1.19 3.88
C THR A 95 13.51 0.39 4.70
N ILE A 96 13.27 -0.91 4.86
CA ILE A 96 14.06 -1.79 5.71
C ILE A 96 14.52 -3.02 4.91
N GLY A 97 15.84 -3.19 4.80
CA GLY A 97 16.46 -4.31 4.10
C GLY A 97 16.93 -5.42 5.05
N ILE A 98 16.56 -6.68 4.81
CA ILE A 98 16.97 -7.82 5.65
C ILE A 98 18.01 -8.70 4.95
N LEU A 99 19.19 -8.84 5.55
CA LEU A 99 20.32 -9.57 5.00
C LEU A 99 20.26 -11.08 5.31
N GLY A 100 20.71 -11.90 4.35
CA GLY A 100 20.92 -13.34 4.53
C GLY A 100 22.31 -13.72 5.07
N GLY A 101 23.01 -12.75 5.66
CA GLY A 101 24.37 -12.85 6.21
C GLY A 101 24.70 -11.57 6.98
N GLY A 102 25.93 -11.40 7.45
CA GLY A 102 26.34 -10.24 8.23
C GLY A 102 26.62 -8.98 7.38
N HIS A 103 26.50 -7.79 7.99
CA HIS A 103 26.70 -6.49 7.32
C HIS A 103 28.10 -6.30 6.73
N ARG A 104 29.14 -6.87 7.37
CA ARG A 104 30.54 -6.81 6.89
C ARG A 104 30.78 -7.81 5.76
N CYS A 105 30.01 -8.90 5.73
CA CYS A 105 29.99 -9.90 4.65
C CYS A 105 28.78 -9.73 3.71
N PHE A 106 28.48 -8.47 3.34
CA PHE A 106 27.30 -8.09 2.56
C PHE A 106 27.16 -8.87 1.24
N PHE A 107 25.96 -9.38 0.97
CA PHE A 107 25.66 -10.04 -0.30
C PHE A 107 24.20 -9.77 -0.71
N PRO A 108 23.94 -9.48 -2.01
CA PRO A 108 24.91 -9.33 -3.10
C PRO A 108 25.66 -7.98 -3.06
N GLN A 109 26.97 -7.97 -3.36
CA GLN A 109 27.79 -6.76 -3.28
C GLN A 109 27.26 -5.59 -4.13
N ARG A 110 26.59 -5.88 -5.25
CA ARG A 110 25.98 -4.88 -6.14
C ARG A 110 24.97 -3.97 -5.41
N ASN A 111 24.27 -4.49 -4.40
CA ASN A 111 23.25 -3.73 -3.67
C ASN A 111 23.80 -3.07 -2.40
N ARG A 112 25.12 -3.14 -2.15
CA ARG A 112 25.74 -2.46 -1.01
C ARG A 112 25.54 -0.93 -1.05
N PRO A 113 25.66 -0.23 -2.20
CA PRO A 113 25.35 1.20 -2.28
C PRO A 113 23.87 1.50 -2.00
N LEU A 114 22.95 0.64 -2.45
CA LEU A 114 21.52 0.77 -2.15
C LEU A 114 21.27 0.66 -0.64
N ALA A 115 21.85 -0.34 0.03
CA ALA A 115 21.76 -0.49 1.48
C ALA A 115 22.31 0.73 2.24
N GLN A 116 23.38 1.36 1.76
CA GLN A 116 23.90 2.59 2.35
C GLN A 116 22.92 3.76 2.17
N ARG A 117 22.30 3.90 0.99
CA ARG A 117 21.24 4.90 0.76
C ARG A 117 20.06 4.69 1.68
N ILE A 118 19.63 3.44 1.90
CA ILE A 118 18.55 3.12 2.85
C ILE A 118 18.86 3.71 4.24
N VAL A 119 20.05 3.46 4.77
CA VAL A 119 20.45 3.97 6.09
C VAL A 119 20.51 5.49 6.13
N VAL A 120 21.10 6.13 5.11
CA VAL A 120 21.22 7.59 5.04
C VAL A 120 19.86 8.28 4.92
N SER A 121 18.89 7.65 4.27
CA SER A 121 17.53 8.17 4.10
C SER A 121 16.59 7.88 5.28
N GLY A 122 17.12 7.43 6.44
CA GLY A 122 16.31 7.17 7.64
C GLY A 122 15.61 5.80 7.64
N GLY A 123 16.10 4.85 6.85
CA GLY A 123 15.72 3.44 6.93
C GLY A 123 16.75 2.60 7.70
N ALA A 124 16.59 1.28 7.65
CA ALA A 124 17.49 0.35 8.33
C ALA A 124 17.89 -0.87 7.47
N VAL A 125 19.04 -1.43 7.80
CA VAL A 125 19.53 -2.72 7.28
C VAL A 125 19.71 -3.66 8.46
N LEU A 126 18.95 -4.74 8.46
CA LEU A 126 18.88 -5.70 9.55
C LEU A 126 19.51 -7.05 9.16
N SER A 127 20.00 -7.78 10.14
CA SER A 127 20.44 -9.17 9.96
C SER A 127 20.22 -9.99 11.24
N PRO A 128 19.76 -11.24 11.13
CA PRO A 128 19.77 -12.17 12.27
C PRO A 128 21.18 -12.70 12.57
N TYR A 129 22.16 -12.41 11.73
CA TYR A 129 23.50 -12.95 11.85
C TYR A 129 24.50 -11.89 12.30
N ALA A 130 25.51 -12.32 13.06
CA ALA A 130 26.63 -11.48 13.47
C ALA A 130 27.30 -10.78 12.27
N PRO A 131 27.92 -9.60 12.44
CA PRO A 131 28.35 -8.74 11.33
C PRO A 131 29.32 -9.42 10.36
N ASP A 132 30.15 -10.34 10.86
CA ASP A 132 31.18 -11.07 10.09
C ASP A 132 30.70 -12.43 9.54
N ARG A 133 29.41 -12.79 9.73
CA ARG A 133 28.87 -14.06 9.23
C ARG A 133 28.75 -14.03 7.71
N ARG A 134 29.39 -14.98 7.03
CA ARG A 134 29.23 -15.20 5.58
C ARG A 134 27.83 -15.72 5.25
N SER A 135 27.30 -15.30 4.10
CA SER A 135 26.00 -15.75 3.59
C SER A 135 26.06 -17.20 3.09
N ALA A 136 25.01 -17.98 3.37
CA ALA A 136 24.83 -19.36 2.92
C ALA A 136 23.38 -19.59 2.44
N PRO A 137 23.13 -20.58 1.56
CA PRO A 137 21.80 -20.80 0.96
C PRO A 137 20.63 -20.90 1.98
N HIS A 138 20.80 -21.68 3.06
CA HIS A 138 19.77 -21.84 4.10
C HIS A 138 19.42 -20.52 4.79
N GLN A 139 20.39 -19.63 4.93
CA GLN A 139 20.22 -18.35 5.61
C GLN A 139 19.28 -17.40 4.87
N PHE A 140 19.18 -17.52 3.54
CA PHE A 140 18.21 -16.74 2.77
C PHE A 140 16.76 -17.21 3.03
N LEU A 141 16.55 -18.50 3.30
CA LEU A 141 15.22 -19.05 3.64
C LEU A 141 14.82 -18.67 5.08
N GLU A 142 15.76 -18.72 6.02
CA GLU A 142 15.54 -18.24 7.39
C GLU A 142 15.24 -16.74 7.42
N ARG A 143 16.04 -15.94 6.69
CA ARG A 143 15.83 -14.50 6.56
C ARG A 143 14.45 -14.14 6.02
N ASN A 144 13.88 -14.94 5.12
CA ASN A 144 12.55 -14.68 4.58
C ASN A 144 11.46 -14.74 5.65
N GLY A 145 11.62 -15.58 6.66
CA GLY A 145 10.73 -15.59 7.83
C GLY A 145 10.77 -14.28 8.59
N ILE A 146 11.93 -13.61 8.65
CA ILE A 146 12.10 -12.31 9.30
C ILE A 146 11.41 -11.20 8.50
N ILE A 147 11.51 -11.23 7.16
CA ILE A 147 10.77 -10.31 6.30
C ILE A 147 9.27 -10.43 6.58
N ALA A 148 8.74 -11.66 6.57
CA ALA A 148 7.32 -11.90 6.83
C ALA A 148 6.91 -11.51 8.26
N ALA A 149 7.78 -11.74 9.26
CA ALA A 149 7.48 -11.42 10.64
C ALA A 149 7.52 -9.92 10.99
N LEU A 150 8.19 -9.11 10.17
CA LEU A 150 8.18 -7.64 10.26
C LEU A 150 7.07 -7.00 9.43
N ALA A 151 6.37 -7.76 8.59
CA ALA A 151 5.37 -7.25 7.68
C ALA A 151 3.94 -7.39 8.23
N ASP A 152 3.10 -6.44 7.85
CA ASP A 152 1.65 -6.46 8.02
C ASP A 152 0.94 -7.02 6.78
N ALA A 153 1.61 -7.00 5.62
CA ALA A 153 1.18 -7.69 4.39
C ALA A 153 2.40 -8.06 3.53
N VAL A 154 2.30 -9.15 2.75
CA VAL A 154 3.33 -9.57 1.78
C VAL A 154 2.78 -9.45 0.37
N VAL A 155 3.50 -8.77 -0.52
CA VAL A 155 3.20 -8.67 -1.95
C VAL A 155 4.28 -9.38 -2.75
N VAL A 156 3.90 -10.41 -3.51
CA VAL A 156 4.77 -11.11 -4.45
C VAL A 156 4.57 -10.54 -5.85
N VAL A 157 5.57 -9.81 -6.36
CA VAL A 157 5.45 -9.08 -7.64
C VAL A 157 5.71 -9.98 -8.84
N GLU A 158 6.76 -10.78 -8.78
CA GLU A 158 7.13 -11.68 -9.88
C GLU A 158 7.84 -12.91 -9.30
N ALA A 159 7.33 -14.10 -9.56
CA ALA A 159 7.91 -15.34 -9.05
C ALA A 159 7.67 -16.52 -10.01
N PRO A 160 8.72 -17.20 -10.50
CA PRO A 160 8.54 -18.50 -11.15
C PRO A 160 8.06 -19.55 -10.15
N ALA A 161 7.57 -20.69 -10.67
CA ALA A 161 7.02 -21.78 -9.85
C ALA A 161 7.95 -22.29 -8.73
N ARG A 162 9.28 -22.14 -8.90
CA ARG A 162 10.27 -22.37 -7.84
C ARG A 162 11.00 -21.06 -7.58
N SER A 163 10.58 -20.32 -6.56
CA SER A 163 11.17 -19.04 -6.17
C SER A 163 11.29 -18.92 -4.67
N GLY A 164 12.39 -18.31 -4.21
CA GLY A 164 12.56 -17.97 -2.80
C GLY A 164 11.50 -16.99 -2.28
N ALA A 165 10.87 -16.19 -3.15
CA ALA A 165 9.78 -15.31 -2.76
C ALA A 165 8.53 -16.07 -2.31
N LEU A 166 8.29 -17.27 -2.85
CA LEU A 166 7.19 -18.14 -2.43
C LEU A 166 7.40 -18.67 -1.01
N ASN A 167 8.65 -18.80 -0.56
CA ASN A 167 8.95 -19.14 0.83
C ASN A 167 8.56 -18.00 1.78
N THR A 168 8.78 -16.73 1.41
CA THR A 168 8.28 -15.58 2.21
C THR A 168 6.76 -15.59 2.29
N ALA A 169 6.06 -15.84 1.18
CA ALA A 169 4.60 -15.99 1.16
C ALA A 169 4.14 -17.14 2.07
N GLY A 170 4.84 -18.27 2.07
CA GLY A 170 4.56 -19.40 2.96
C GLY A 170 4.71 -19.07 4.45
N TRP A 171 5.68 -18.24 4.83
CA TRP A 171 5.82 -17.75 6.21
C TRP A 171 4.70 -16.81 6.65
N ALA A 172 4.08 -16.10 5.70
CA ALA A 172 2.98 -15.17 5.94
C ALA A 172 1.59 -15.84 5.90
N ALA A 173 1.45 -16.93 5.15
CA ALA A 173 0.19 -17.63 4.95
C ALA A 173 -0.50 -17.99 6.29
N GLY A 174 -1.78 -17.64 6.40
CA GLY A 174 -2.60 -17.86 7.60
C GLY A 174 -2.31 -16.93 8.78
N ARG A 175 -1.37 -15.99 8.65
CA ARG A 175 -0.99 -15.02 9.70
C ARG A 175 -1.28 -13.58 9.30
N ILE A 176 -0.85 -13.20 8.10
CA ILE A 176 -1.04 -11.87 7.53
C ILE A 176 -1.47 -12.00 6.05
N PRO A 177 -2.11 -10.97 5.47
CA PRO A 177 -2.48 -10.97 4.06
C PRO A 177 -1.29 -11.24 3.14
N VAL A 178 -1.49 -12.18 2.22
CA VAL A 178 -0.57 -12.46 1.11
C VAL A 178 -1.25 -12.03 -0.17
N LEU A 179 -0.56 -11.19 -0.94
CA LEU A 179 -1.00 -10.71 -2.22
C LEU A 179 0.00 -11.09 -3.30
N ALA A 180 -0.48 -11.23 -4.53
CA ALA A 180 0.36 -11.50 -5.69
C ALA A 180 -0.07 -10.67 -6.89
N VAL A 181 0.90 -10.14 -7.62
CA VAL A 181 0.66 -9.40 -8.86
C VAL A 181 0.34 -10.41 -9.97
N PRO A 182 -0.78 -10.23 -10.71
CA PRO A 182 -1.15 -11.13 -11.79
C PRO A 182 -0.24 -10.94 -13.01
N GLY A 183 -0.29 -11.90 -13.93
CA GLY A 183 0.41 -11.78 -15.20
C GLY A 183 -0.09 -12.78 -16.24
N ASP A 184 0.50 -12.70 -17.42
CA ASP A 184 0.22 -13.57 -18.56
C ASP A 184 0.52 -15.04 -18.22
N VAL A 185 -0.48 -15.91 -18.37
CA VAL A 185 -0.44 -17.34 -18.00
C VAL A 185 0.67 -18.11 -18.72
N ASP A 186 1.09 -17.66 -19.90
CA ASP A 186 2.15 -18.30 -20.68
C ASP A 186 3.56 -17.93 -20.19
N ARG A 187 3.68 -16.93 -19.30
CA ARG A 187 4.97 -16.45 -18.80
C ARG A 187 5.43 -17.24 -17.58
N LYS A 188 6.50 -18.01 -17.77
CA LYS A 188 7.11 -18.83 -16.70
C LYS A 188 7.50 -18.06 -15.43
N HIS A 189 7.81 -16.77 -15.55
CA HIS A 189 8.22 -15.93 -14.40
C HIS A 189 7.04 -15.46 -13.54
N VAL A 190 5.78 -15.62 -13.97
CA VAL A 190 4.59 -15.31 -13.15
C VAL A 190 3.88 -16.55 -12.62
N ALA A 191 4.30 -17.76 -13.03
CA ALA A 191 3.65 -19.01 -12.66
C ALA A 191 3.47 -19.20 -11.14
N GLY A 192 4.43 -18.73 -10.33
CA GLY A 192 4.33 -18.75 -8.88
C GLY A 192 3.33 -17.73 -8.33
N CYS A 193 3.25 -16.54 -8.91
CA CYS A 193 2.22 -15.55 -8.55
C CYS A 193 0.81 -16.09 -8.86
N LEU A 194 0.61 -16.68 -10.04
CA LEU A 194 -0.67 -17.26 -10.42
C LEU A 194 -1.07 -18.45 -9.53
N ALA A 195 -0.10 -19.27 -9.12
CA ALA A 195 -0.33 -20.33 -8.15
C ALA A 195 -0.78 -19.78 -6.79
N LEU A 196 -0.10 -18.74 -6.28
CA LEU A 196 -0.52 -18.07 -5.04
C LEU A 196 -1.96 -17.54 -5.13
N ILE A 197 -2.32 -16.87 -6.24
CA ILE A 197 -3.68 -16.34 -6.44
C ILE A 197 -4.69 -17.49 -6.45
N ARG A 198 -4.40 -18.58 -7.19
CA ARG A 198 -5.23 -19.77 -7.21
C ARG A 198 -5.41 -20.38 -5.82
N ASP A 199 -4.37 -20.35 -4.99
CA ASP A 199 -4.35 -20.93 -3.65
C ASP A 199 -4.92 -19.97 -2.58
N GLY A 200 -5.48 -18.82 -2.99
CA GLY A 200 -6.22 -17.91 -2.12
C GLY A 200 -5.49 -16.62 -1.73
N ALA A 201 -4.31 -16.34 -2.29
CA ALA A 201 -3.71 -15.01 -2.16
C ALA A 201 -4.54 -13.95 -2.88
N THR A 202 -4.64 -12.76 -2.31
CA THR A 202 -5.37 -11.66 -2.94
C THR A 202 -4.62 -11.17 -4.19
N LEU A 203 -5.34 -10.93 -5.27
CA LEU A 203 -4.76 -10.34 -6.47
C LEU A 203 -4.43 -8.86 -6.21
N ALA A 204 -3.19 -8.45 -6.49
CA ALA A 204 -2.74 -7.06 -6.36
C ALA A 204 -2.50 -6.41 -7.73
N ARG A 205 -3.30 -5.40 -8.08
CA ARG A 205 -3.15 -4.55 -9.27
C ARG A 205 -2.32 -3.30 -8.94
N GLY A 206 -2.42 -2.80 -7.71
CA GLY A 206 -1.77 -1.60 -7.24
C GLY A 206 -1.72 -1.48 -5.71
N ALA A 207 -1.31 -0.32 -5.21
CA ALA A 207 -1.22 -0.05 -3.78
C ALA A 207 -2.58 -0.06 -3.09
N ASP A 208 -3.66 0.30 -3.79
CA ASP A 208 -5.01 0.31 -3.23
C ASP A 208 -5.47 -1.06 -2.77
N ASP A 209 -5.22 -2.13 -3.55
CA ASP A 209 -5.57 -3.50 -3.16
C ASP A 209 -4.78 -3.94 -1.90
N VAL A 210 -3.55 -3.45 -1.75
CA VAL A 210 -2.72 -3.72 -0.57
C VAL A 210 -3.23 -2.94 0.65
N LEU A 211 -3.62 -1.68 0.47
CA LEU A 211 -4.19 -0.86 1.54
C LEU A 211 -5.54 -1.41 2.01
N GLU A 212 -6.39 -1.86 1.09
CA GLU A 212 -7.64 -2.53 1.39
C GLU A 212 -7.38 -3.81 2.21
N ALA A 213 -6.41 -4.64 1.81
CA ALA A 213 -6.02 -5.83 2.57
C ALA A 213 -5.49 -5.49 3.98
N LEU A 214 -4.92 -4.31 4.18
CA LEU A 214 -4.51 -3.78 5.49
C LEU A 214 -5.67 -3.11 6.26
N GLY A 215 -6.90 -3.13 5.74
CA GLY A 215 -8.07 -2.47 6.33
C GLY A 215 -7.99 -0.95 6.30
N ARG A 216 -7.25 -0.36 5.34
CA ARG A 216 -7.08 1.09 5.18
C ARG A 216 -7.85 1.58 3.97
N LEU A 217 -8.19 2.87 3.98
CA LEU A 217 -8.80 3.52 2.83
C LEU A 217 -7.82 3.56 1.64
N PRO A 218 -8.29 3.33 0.40
CA PRO A 218 -7.44 3.37 -0.79
C PRO A 218 -6.87 4.78 -1.01
N LEU A 219 -5.74 4.91 -1.70
CA LEU A 219 -5.20 6.21 -2.11
C LEU A 219 -6.19 6.99 -2.96
N SER A 220 -6.98 6.28 -3.77
CA SER A 220 -8.07 6.85 -4.57
C SER A 220 -9.30 7.27 -3.75
N SER A 221 -9.31 7.11 -2.42
CA SER A 221 -10.43 7.57 -1.59
C SER A 221 -10.51 9.10 -1.46
N SER A 222 -9.53 9.84 -1.99
CA SER A 222 -9.83 11.18 -2.49
C SER A 222 -10.55 11.03 -3.83
N ILE A 223 -11.86 10.78 -3.79
CA ILE A 223 -12.72 11.31 -4.85
C ILE A 223 -12.31 12.79 -4.94
N PRO A 224 -11.84 13.31 -6.08
CA PRO A 224 -11.67 14.75 -6.21
C PRO A 224 -12.97 15.34 -5.71
N ALA A 225 -12.94 16.17 -4.67
CA ALA A 225 -14.14 16.86 -4.23
C ALA A 225 -14.71 17.48 -5.49
N GLU A 226 -15.85 16.96 -5.96
CA GLU A 226 -16.47 17.43 -7.17
C GLU A 226 -16.53 18.96 -7.02
N PRO A 227 -16.04 19.72 -8.02
CA PRO A 227 -16.00 21.16 -7.89
C PRO A 227 -17.37 21.63 -7.38
N PRO A 228 -17.40 22.52 -6.38
CA PRO A 228 -18.67 23.00 -5.88
C PRO A 228 -19.48 23.50 -7.09
N PRO A 229 -20.76 23.11 -7.21
CA PRO A 229 -21.60 23.49 -8.33
C PRO A 229 -21.54 24.99 -8.44
N ASP A 230 -21.35 25.48 -9.65
CA ASP A 230 -21.26 26.89 -9.97
C ASP A 230 -22.53 27.34 -10.72
N GLY A 231 -22.63 28.64 -10.97
CA GLY A 231 -23.76 29.24 -11.70
C GLY A 231 -25.13 28.87 -11.12
N VAL A 232 -26.02 28.38 -11.98
CA VAL A 232 -27.42 28.07 -11.65
C VAL A 232 -27.52 26.98 -10.59
N ALA A 233 -26.68 25.94 -10.66
CA ALA A 233 -26.71 24.83 -9.72
C ALA A 233 -26.33 25.26 -8.30
N ALA A 234 -25.40 26.22 -8.16
CA ALA A 234 -25.05 26.83 -6.87
C ALA A 234 -26.24 27.56 -6.23
N VAL A 235 -26.94 28.35 -7.04
CA VAL A 235 -28.10 29.15 -6.59
C VAL A 235 -29.25 28.23 -6.19
N VAL A 236 -29.56 27.21 -6.99
CA VAL A 236 -30.59 26.22 -6.69
C VAL A 236 -30.28 25.49 -5.38
N LEU A 237 -29.04 25.01 -5.19
CA LEU A 237 -28.63 24.40 -3.92
C LEU A 237 -28.86 25.33 -2.71
N ALA A 238 -28.51 26.61 -2.83
CA ALA A 238 -28.63 27.57 -1.74
C ALA A 238 -30.10 27.81 -1.35
N THR A 239 -31.04 27.76 -2.29
CA THR A 239 -32.47 27.85 -1.97
C THR A 239 -32.95 26.71 -1.08
N LEU A 240 -32.31 25.54 -1.16
CA LEU A 240 -32.68 24.33 -0.42
C LEU A 240 -31.98 24.20 0.95
N ASP A 241 -31.11 25.14 1.33
CA ASP A 241 -30.41 25.11 2.62
C ASP A 241 -31.36 25.24 3.82
N ALA A 242 -32.49 25.93 3.63
CA ALA A 242 -33.52 26.12 4.66
C ALA A 242 -34.54 24.97 4.74
N GLY A 243 -34.40 23.92 3.91
CA GLY A 243 -35.30 22.77 3.87
C GLY A 243 -35.86 22.47 2.48
N ALA A 244 -36.74 21.47 2.42
CA ALA A 244 -37.35 21.02 1.17
C ALA A 244 -38.25 22.09 0.55
N ARG A 245 -38.18 22.28 -0.77
CA ARG A 245 -38.99 23.26 -1.51
C ARG A 245 -39.54 22.68 -2.80
N THR A 246 -40.66 23.22 -3.27
CA THR A 246 -41.24 22.90 -4.58
C THR A 246 -40.48 23.61 -5.72
N LEU A 247 -40.66 23.15 -6.96
CA LEU A 247 -40.06 23.80 -8.14
C LEU A 247 -40.40 25.30 -8.21
N ASP A 248 -41.66 25.66 -7.99
CA ASP A 248 -42.11 27.06 -8.07
C ASP A 248 -41.46 27.95 -7.00
N GLU A 249 -41.28 27.42 -5.79
CA GLU A 249 -40.59 28.12 -4.70
C GLU A 249 -39.09 28.32 -4.99
N ILE A 250 -38.46 27.34 -5.64
CA ILE A 250 -37.06 27.41 -6.05
C ILE A 250 -36.90 28.42 -7.18
N VAL A 251 -37.77 28.40 -8.19
CA VAL A 251 -37.80 29.36 -9.30
C VAL A 251 -37.97 30.79 -8.79
N ALA A 252 -38.93 31.00 -7.88
CA ALA A 252 -39.18 32.30 -7.28
C ALA A 252 -37.99 32.80 -6.43
N ALA A 253 -37.39 31.92 -5.63
CA ALA A 253 -36.27 32.27 -4.75
C ALA A 253 -34.94 32.47 -5.51
N ALA A 254 -34.70 31.67 -6.56
CA ALA A 254 -33.51 31.76 -7.39
C ALA A 254 -33.56 32.97 -8.34
N THR A 255 -34.75 33.50 -8.65
CA THR A 255 -34.97 34.55 -9.67
C THR A 255 -34.43 34.16 -11.05
N LEU A 256 -34.58 32.89 -11.41
CA LEU A 256 -34.10 32.30 -12.67
C LEU A 256 -35.27 31.71 -13.46
N GLU A 257 -35.06 31.47 -14.76
CA GLU A 257 -36.06 30.80 -15.60
C GLU A 257 -36.28 29.34 -15.18
N ALA A 258 -37.54 28.88 -15.22
CA ALA A 258 -37.91 27.52 -14.84
C ALA A 258 -37.15 26.44 -15.61
N SER A 259 -36.84 26.68 -16.89
CA SER A 259 -36.02 25.79 -17.74
C SER A 259 -34.62 25.57 -17.19
N SER A 260 -33.97 26.64 -16.72
CA SER A 260 -32.63 26.61 -16.14
C SER A 260 -32.62 25.92 -14.77
N VAL A 261 -33.66 26.18 -13.96
CA VAL A 261 -33.83 25.54 -12.65
C VAL A 261 -34.08 24.04 -12.79
N LEU A 262 -34.95 23.61 -13.73
CA LEU A 262 -35.22 22.20 -14.01
C LEU A 262 -33.98 21.43 -14.48
N ALA A 263 -33.20 22.02 -15.37
CA ALA A 263 -31.93 21.44 -15.82
C ALA A 263 -30.95 21.27 -14.64
N ALA A 264 -30.82 22.28 -13.78
CA ALA A 264 -29.96 22.23 -12.61
C ALA A 264 -30.43 21.23 -11.55
N LEU A 265 -31.73 21.14 -11.27
CA LEU A 265 -32.29 20.14 -10.37
C LEU A 265 -32.02 18.72 -10.89
N SER A 266 -32.19 18.49 -12.19
CA SER A 266 -31.93 17.18 -12.80
C SER A 266 -30.47 16.75 -12.66
N LEU A 267 -29.53 17.68 -12.87
CA LEU A 267 -28.10 17.43 -12.69
C LEU A 267 -27.74 17.17 -11.21
N LEU A 268 -28.24 18.02 -10.30
CA LEU A 268 -27.99 17.88 -8.86
C LEU A 268 -28.57 16.58 -8.29
N GLU A 269 -29.68 16.09 -8.84
CA GLU A 269 -30.29 14.80 -8.46
C GLU A 269 -29.47 13.62 -8.98
N LEU A 270 -29.01 13.68 -10.24
CA LEU A 270 -28.07 12.70 -10.81
C LEU A 270 -26.74 12.64 -10.03
N GLU A 271 -26.27 13.78 -9.52
CA GLU A 271 -25.07 13.90 -8.67
C GLU A 271 -25.33 13.49 -7.21
N GLY A 272 -26.56 13.12 -6.83
CA GLY A 272 -26.92 12.74 -5.47
C GLY A 272 -26.79 13.88 -4.44
N ARG A 273 -26.84 15.14 -4.89
CA ARG A 273 -26.76 16.33 -4.02
C ARG A 273 -28.12 16.75 -3.48
N ILE A 274 -29.18 16.41 -4.20
CA ILE A 274 -30.57 16.62 -3.81
C ILE A 274 -31.38 15.34 -4.05
N GLU A 275 -32.51 15.22 -3.37
CA GLU A 275 -33.47 14.13 -3.51
C GLU A 275 -34.88 14.68 -3.79
N SER A 276 -35.64 13.99 -4.63
CA SER A 276 -37.06 14.25 -4.82
C SER A 276 -37.90 13.57 -3.74
N ARG A 277 -38.53 14.37 -2.88
CA ARG A 277 -39.46 13.91 -1.85
C ARG A 277 -40.88 13.90 -2.38
N GLY A 278 -41.42 12.69 -2.57
CA GLY A 278 -42.79 12.48 -2.99
C GLY A 278 -43.12 13.02 -4.39
N GLY A 279 -42.11 13.28 -5.23
CA GLY A 279 -42.28 13.75 -6.61
C GLY A 279 -42.68 15.22 -6.77
N VAL A 280 -42.76 15.99 -5.67
CA VAL A 280 -43.28 17.38 -5.68
C VAL A 280 -42.31 18.37 -5.02
N GLN A 281 -41.46 17.89 -4.12
CA GLN A 281 -40.49 18.73 -3.40
C GLN A 281 -39.08 18.19 -3.57
N TYR A 282 -38.11 19.09 -3.60
CA TYR A 282 -36.69 18.78 -3.64
C TYR A 282 -36.05 19.14 -2.30
N ALA A 283 -35.19 18.28 -1.78
CA ALA A 283 -34.45 18.51 -0.54
C ALA A 283 -32.96 18.22 -0.75
N ARG A 284 -32.08 18.89 0.00
CA ARG A 284 -30.66 18.52 -0.01
C ARG A 284 -30.45 17.16 0.65
N VAL A 285 -29.60 16.34 0.05
CA VAL A 285 -29.14 15.09 0.65
C VAL A 285 -28.11 15.42 1.72
N ALA A 286 -28.33 14.95 2.96
CA ALA A 286 -27.39 15.16 4.06
C ALA A 286 -26.06 14.45 3.73
N ALA A 287 -24.93 15.08 4.02
CA ALA A 287 -23.60 14.53 3.69
C ALA A 287 -23.33 13.13 4.31
N ALA A 288 -24.13 12.70 5.29
CA ALA A 288 -24.04 11.40 5.96
C ALA A 288 -24.60 10.21 5.15
N SER A 289 -25.40 10.41 4.10
CA SER A 289 -26.05 9.32 3.34
C SER A 289 -25.36 8.95 2.02
N ARG A 290 -24.23 9.59 1.67
CA ARG A 290 -23.51 9.30 0.41
C ARG A 290 -22.77 7.95 0.37
N GLY A 291 -22.89 7.14 1.44
CA GLY A 291 -22.18 5.87 1.59
C GLY A 291 -23.01 4.61 1.37
N GLU A 292 -24.34 4.70 1.27
CA GLU A 292 -25.19 3.49 1.31
C GLU A 292 -25.82 3.09 -0.04
N ASP A 293 -26.00 4.00 -1.00
CA ASP A 293 -26.77 3.69 -2.23
C ASP A 293 -25.95 3.24 -3.46
N ALA A 294 -24.66 2.95 -3.32
CA ALA A 294 -23.84 2.40 -4.41
C ALA A 294 -23.86 0.85 -4.47
N ARG A 295 -24.82 0.20 -3.80
CA ARG A 295 -25.00 -1.25 -3.79
C ARG A 295 -26.46 -1.63 -4.07
N GLU A 296 -26.87 -1.50 -5.32
CA GLU A 296 -27.90 -2.34 -5.95
C GLU A 296 -27.51 -2.65 -7.39
#